data_AF-A0A3D3P8P2-F1
#
_entry.id   AF-A0A3D3P8P2-F1
#
_cell.length_a   1.000
_cell.length_b   1.000
_cell.length_c   1.000
_cell.angle_alpha   90.00
_cell.angle_beta   90.00
_cell.angle_gamma   90.00
#
_symmetry.space_group_name_H-M   'P 1'
#
loop_
_entity.id
_entity.type
_entity.pdbx_description
1 polymer ?
#
loop_
_entity_poly.entity_id
_entity_poly.type
_entity_poly.pdbx_seq_one_letter_code
_entity_poly.pdbx_strand_id
1 'polypeptide(L)'
;KEEAKEVDKLLMEVQNKEVAALAQTLRSTSTDFSRKDVVSAVRKAIRILRFEESAAKQALANWYKKHQELNYDRYNSKLYTEGKDSPSNISIRPAEYTDDVRLVDGREILNACFDANFSRDPRLIAFGEDVGRIGDVNQGFAGLQAKYGAMRIADTGIREMTIAGQGIGLAMRGLKPIAEIQYLDYLLYTINILSDDLACLSYRTKAGQKAPVIIRTRGHRLEGIWHSGSPMGMIISSLRGMHVCVPRNMTQAAGMYNTLFRSDEPAILIECLNGYR
;
A
#
# COMPACT_ATOMS: atom_id res chain seq x y z
N LYS A 1 24.65 -11.27 17.12
CA LYS A 1 25.81 -11.76 17.91
C LYS A 1 27.01 -12.06 17.03
N GLU A 2 26.86 -12.82 15.94
CA GLU A 2 27.96 -13.05 14.98
C GLU A 2 28.44 -11.76 14.29
N GLU A 3 27.51 -10.96 13.74
CA GLU A 3 27.83 -9.66 13.12
C GLU A 3 28.64 -8.72 14.04
N ALA A 4 28.34 -8.73 15.35
CA ALA A 4 29.05 -7.93 16.33
C ALA A 4 30.49 -8.43 16.57
N LYS A 5 30.70 -9.75 16.62
CA LYS A 5 32.03 -10.36 16.75
C LYS A 5 32.90 -10.11 15.52
N GLU A 6 32.30 -10.19 14.33
CA GLU A 6 32.98 -9.91 13.07
C GLU A 6 33.45 -8.46 13.02
N VAL A 7 32.57 -7.51 13.33
CA VAL A 7 32.91 -6.07 13.37
C VAL A 7 33.93 -5.76 14.45
N ASP A 8 33.81 -6.34 15.64
CA ASP A 8 34.78 -6.16 16.72
C ASP A 8 36.20 -6.55 16.28
N LYS A 9 36.33 -7.69 15.59
CA LYS A 9 37.61 -8.13 15.00
C LYS A 9 38.12 -7.12 13.96
N LEU A 10 37.27 -6.68 13.03
CA LEU A 10 37.65 -5.72 12.00
C LEU A 10 38.09 -4.37 12.59
N LEU A 11 37.44 -3.90 13.65
CA LEU A 11 37.80 -2.66 14.34
C LEU A 11 39.14 -2.77 15.08
N MET A 12 39.46 -3.94 15.63
CA MET A 12 40.75 -4.18 16.29
C MET A 12 41.94 -4.25 15.33
N GLU A 13 41.72 -4.64 14.08
CA GLU A 13 42.76 -4.66 13.04
C GLU A 13 43.15 -3.24 12.59
N VAL A 14 42.36 -2.22 12.93
CA VAL A 14 42.66 -0.82 12.62
C VAL A 14 43.61 -0.24 13.67
N GLN A 15 44.80 0.21 13.23
CA GLN A 15 45.78 0.88 14.09
C GLN A 15 45.43 2.36 14.33
N ASN A 16 44.23 2.65 14.86
CA ASN A 16 43.75 4.00 15.17
C ASN A 16 43.07 4.02 16.55
N LYS A 17 43.50 4.94 17.43
CA LYS A 17 43.02 5.03 18.83
C LYS A 17 41.52 5.32 18.94
N GLU A 18 40.98 6.16 18.05
CA GLU A 18 39.56 6.49 18.05
C GLU A 18 38.72 5.27 17.62
N VAL A 19 39.22 4.49 16.65
CA VAL A 19 38.55 3.25 16.21
C VAL A 19 38.61 2.16 17.29
N ALA A 20 39.73 2.05 18.01
CA ALA A 20 39.84 1.14 19.15
C ALA A 20 38.84 1.49 20.26
N ALA A 21 38.59 2.78 20.52
CA ALA A 21 37.58 3.22 21.47
C ALA A 21 36.15 2.81 21.04
N LEU A 22 35.86 2.78 19.73
CA LEU A 22 34.58 2.26 19.22
C LEU A 22 34.42 0.75 19.49
N ALA A 23 35.47 -0.05 19.31
CA ALA A 23 35.45 -1.48 19.64
C ALA A 23 35.22 -1.71 21.14
N GLN A 24 35.91 -0.92 21.99
CA GLN A 24 35.71 -0.98 23.45
C GLN A 24 34.28 -0.58 23.85
N THR A 25 33.73 0.47 23.24
CA THR A 25 32.35 0.91 23.46
C THR A 25 31.34 -0.16 23.06
N LEU A 26 31.57 -0.81 21.90
CA LEU A 26 30.76 -1.94 21.49
C LEU A 26 30.78 -3.00 22.58
N ARG A 27 31.95 -3.45 23.06
CA ARG A 27 32.07 -4.47 24.13
C ARG A 27 31.45 -4.07 25.47
N SER A 28 31.50 -2.80 25.84
CA SER A 28 30.99 -2.32 27.13
C SER A 28 29.47 -2.12 27.16
N THR A 29 28.84 -1.98 25.99
CA THR A 29 27.39 -1.74 25.86
C THR A 29 26.61 -3.06 25.95
N SER A 30 26.56 -3.63 27.17
CA SER A 30 25.71 -4.74 27.64
C SER A 30 25.67 -6.04 26.81
N THR A 31 25.10 -7.11 27.39
CA THR A 31 25.14 -8.50 26.90
C THR A 31 24.39 -8.76 25.58
N ASP A 32 23.66 -7.78 25.04
CA ASP A 32 22.91 -7.87 23.78
C ASP A 32 23.08 -6.60 22.92
N PHE A 33 24.08 -6.60 22.04
CA PHE A 33 24.26 -5.53 21.05
C PHE A 33 23.13 -5.50 20.02
N SER A 34 22.58 -4.31 19.76
CA SER A 34 21.63 -4.15 18.65
C SER A 34 22.36 -4.05 17.31
N ARG A 35 21.70 -4.42 16.21
CA ARG A 35 22.25 -4.21 14.85
C ARG A 35 22.53 -2.74 14.57
N LYS A 36 21.76 -1.83 15.17
CA LYS A 36 21.98 -0.38 15.08
C LYS A 36 23.34 -0.01 15.64
N ASP A 37 23.73 -0.56 16.78
CA ASP A 37 25.00 -0.23 17.44
C ASP A 37 26.20 -0.68 16.60
N VAL A 38 26.14 -1.92 16.10
CA VAL A 38 27.17 -2.49 15.21
C VAL A 38 27.32 -1.65 13.94
N VAL A 39 26.22 -1.39 13.24
CA VAL A 39 26.24 -0.60 12.00
C VAL A 39 26.68 0.85 12.26
N SER A 40 26.29 1.44 13.40
CA SER A 40 26.73 2.79 13.78
C SER A 40 28.23 2.85 14.02
N ALA A 41 28.79 1.87 14.73
CA ALA A 41 30.22 1.77 14.99
C ALA A 41 31.02 1.66 13.68
N VAL A 42 30.59 0.80 12.75
CA VAL A 42 31.24 0.68 11.42
C VAL A 42 31.17 2.00 10.65
N ARG A 43 30.01 2.65 10.59
CA ARG A 43 29.87 3.97 9.91
C ARG A 43 30.78 5.03 10.52
N LYS A 44 30.90 5.06 11.85
CA LYS A 44 31.80 5.98 12.56
C LYS A 44 33.26 5.66 12.25
N ALA A 45 33.66 4.39 12.27
CA ALA A 45 35.02 3.96 11.94
C ALA A 45 35.42 4.34 10.51
N ILE A 46 34.55 4.08 9.51
CA ILE A 46 34.79 4.49 8.12
C ILE A 46 34.95 6.01 8.02
N ARG A 47 34.15 6.79 8.77
CA ARG A 47 34.25 8.27 8.78
C ARG A 47 35.53 8.78 9.45
N ILE A 48 36.00 8.12 10.51
CA ILE A 48 37.29 8.44 11.16
C ILE A 48 38.42 8.22 10.15
N LEU A 49 38.42 7.07 9.47
CA LEU A 49 39.44 6.65 8.49
C LEU A 49 39.29 7.31 7.11
N ARG A 50 38.51 8.39 6.96
CA ARG A 50 38.15 8.97 5.64
C ARG A 50 39.36 9.41 4.80
N PHE A 51 40.46 9.80 5.44
CA PHE A 51 41.69 10.25 4.79
C PHE A 51 42.79 9.18 4.74
N GLU A 52 42.51 7.99 5.29
CA GLU A 52 43.46 6.87 5.30
C GLU A 52 43.08 5.89 4.20
N GLU A 53 44.06 5.30 3.51
CA GLU A 53 43.85 4.17 2.60
C GLU A 53 44.48 2.93 3.24
N SER A 54 43.64 2.00 3.69
CA SER A 54 44.09 0.79 4.37
C SER A 54 43.21 -0.40 4.04
N ALA A 55 43.79 -1.60 4.06
CA ALA A 55 43.04 -2.84 3.87
C ALA A 55 41.91 -2.99 4.90
N ALA A 56 42.14 -2.53 6.13
CA ALA A 56 41.14 -2.56 7.21
C ALA A 56 39.96 -1.61 6.94
N LYS A 57 40.19 -0.39 6.42
CA LYS A 57 39.12 0.51 5.97
C LYS A 57 38.31 -0.14 4.85
N GLN A 58 38.99 -0.75 3.87
CA GLN A 58 38.33 -1.41 2.75
C GLN A 58 37.47 -2.60 3.23
N ALA A 59 37.96 -3.37 4.21
CA ALA A 59 37.20 -4.46 4.82
C ALA A 59 35.94 -3.95 5.55
N LEU A 60 36.05 -2.88 6.35
CA LEU A 60 34.90 -2.24 7.01
C LEU A 60 33.88 -1.70 5.99
N ALA A 61 34.34 -1.06 4.91
CA ALA A 61 33.48 -0.55 3.85
C ALA A 61 32.74 -1.66 3.11
N ASN A 62 33.43 -2.75 2.77
CA ASN A 62 32.84 -3.93 2.14
C ASN A 62 31.82 -4.60 3.06
N TRP A 63 32.15 -4.76 4.34
CA TRP A 63 31.23 -5.28 5.35
C TRP A 63 29.97 -4.44 5.45
N TYR A 64 30.12 -3.11 5.50
CA TYR A 64 29.00 -2.16 5.57
C TYR A 64 28.11 -2.27 4.33
N LYS A 65 28.70 -2.28 3.13
CA LYS A 65 27.95 -2.43 1.87
C LYS A 65 27.14 -3.73 1.82
N LYS A 66 27.77 -4.86 2.16
CA LYS A 66 27.08 -6.16 2.27
C LYS A 66 25.91 -6.11 3.26
N HIS A 67 26.11 -5.48 4.41
CA HIS A 67 25.06 -5.36 5.42
C HIS A 67 23.98 -4.34 5.06
N GLN A 68 24.24 -3.37 4.18
CA GLN A 68 23.19 -2.50 3.65
C GLN A 68 22.17 -3.29 2.84
N GLU A 69 22.61 -4.23 2.00
CA GLU A 69 21.71 -5.11 1.23
C GLU A 69 20.89 -6.01 2.16
N LEU A 70 21.54 -6.64 3.14
CA LEU A 70 20.86 -7.46 4.15
C LEU A 70 19.86 -6.66 4.99
N ASN A 71 20.21 -5.43 5.38
CA ASN A 71 19.34 -4.58 6.17
C ASN A 71 18.22 -3.96 5.33
N TYR A 72 18.43 -3.74 4.03
CA TYR A 72 17.36 -3.43 3.11
C TYR A 72 16.34 -4.56 3.11
N ASP A 73 16.79 -5.81 2.95
CA ASP A 73 15.87 -6.95 3.03
C ASP A 73 15.22 -7.08 4.42
N ARG A 74 15.92 -6.85 5.52
CA ARG A 74 15.30 -6.95 6.86
C ARG A 74 14.26 -5.86 7.11
N TYR A 75 14.56 -4.62 6.75
CA TYR A 75 13.84 -3.44 7.27
C TYR A 75 13.23 -2.55 6.19
N ASN A 76 13.41 -2.83 4.90
CA ASN A 76 12.91 -1.98 3.82
C ASN A 76 12.34 -2.76 2.63
N SER A 77 12.40 -4.10 2.63
CA SER A 77 11.74 -4.94 1.62
C SER A 77 10.29 -5.26 1.97
N LYS A 78 9.53 -5.68 0.94
CA LYS A 78 8.15 -6.14 1.04
C LYS A 78 7.12 -5.09 1.45
N LEU A 79 7.37 -3.82 1.10
CA LEU A 79 6.34 -2.77 1.19
C LEU A 79 5.09 -3.19 0.41
N TYR A 80 5.30 -3.73 -0.78
CA TYR A 80 4.31 -4.45 -1.59
C TYR A 80 4.61 -5.96 -1.54
N THR A 81 3.68 -6.79 -2.02
CA THR A 81 3.87 -8.25 -1.97
C THR A 81 4.95 -8.72 -2.93
N GLU A 82 5.12 -8.00 -4.05
CA GLU A 82 6.02 -8.35 -5.17
C GLU A 82 5.72 -9.75 -5.72
N GLY A 83 4.49 -10.23 -5.54
CA GLY A 83 4.04 -11.53 -6.01
C GLY A 83 3.63 -11.53 -7.48
N LYS A 84 3.32 -12.71 -8.01
CA LYS A 84 2.79 -12.87 -9.39
C LYS A 84 1.50 -12.07 -9.65
N ASP A 85 0.72 -11.86 -8.61
CA ASP A 85 -0.57 -11.16 -8.66
C ASP A 85 -0.41 -9.68 -8.25
N SER A 86 0.81 -9.17 -8.06
CA SER A 86 1.04 -7.74 -7.82
C SER A 86 0.59 -6.92 -9.04
N PRO A 87 -0.02 -5.73 -8.87
CA PRO A 87 -0.50 -4.89 -9.97
C PRO A 87 0.54 -4.63 -11.07
N SER A 88 1.82 -4.51 -10.70
CA SER A 88 2.91 -4.28 -11.65
C SER A 88 3.19 -5.48 -12.56
N ASN A 89 2.78 -6.69 -12.16
CA ASN A 89 2.97 -7.94 -12.90
C ASN A 89 1.71 -8.35 -13.68
N ILE A 90 0.59 -7.64 -13.51
CA ILE A 90 -0.65 -7.90 -14.22
C ILE A 90 -0.58 -7.30 -15.62
N SER A 91 -0.74 -8.14 -16.65
CA SER A 91 -0.73 -7.69 -18.04
C SER A 91 -1.81 -6.65 -18.29
N ILE A 92 -1.38 -5.49 -18.79
CA ILE A 92 -2.25 -4.39 -19.21
C ILE A 92 -3.02 -4.82 -20.46
N ARG A 93 -4.33 -4.59 -20.47
CA ARG A 93 -5.16 -4.66 -21.68
C ARG A 93 -5.65 -3.26 -22.01
N PRO A 94 -5.27 -2.68 -23.15
CA PRO A 94 -5.78 -1.37 -23.56
C PRO A 94 -7.27 -1.47 -23.89
N ALA A 95 -7.98 -0.35 -23.77
CA ALA A 95 -9.34 -0.25 -24.26
C ALA A 95 -9.33 -0.29 -25.80
N GLU A 96 -10.14 -1.16 -26.37
CA GLU A 96 -10.38 -1.26 -27.81
C GLU A 96 -11.71 -0.59 -28.13
N TYR A 97 -11.73 0.24 -29.17
CA TYR A 97 -12.91 1.00 -29.59
C TYR A 97 -13.26 0.58 -31.02
N THR A 98 -14.51 0.21 -31.24
CA THR A 98 -15.08 -0.03 -32.58
C THR A 98 -15.51 1.29 -33.20
N ASP A 99 -15.77 1.33 -34.51
CA ASP A 99 -16.20 2.57 -35.18
C ASP A 99 -17.57 3.10 -34.69
N ASP A 100 -18.42 2.22 -34.14
CA ASP A 100 -19.72 2.56 -33.55
C ASP A 100 -19.64 2.71 -32.01
N VAL A 101 -18.83 3.66 -31.52
CA VAL A 101 -18.73 3.93 -30.07
C VAL A 101 -19.93 4.74 -29.59
N ARG A 102 -20.71 4.17 -28.68
CA ARG A 102 -21.76 4.89 -27.97
C ARG A 102 -21.18 5.70 -26.80
N LEU A 103 -21.53 6.98 -26.73
CA LEU A 103 -21.33 7.79 -25.53
C LEU A 103 -22.41 7.45 -24.49
N VAL A 104 -21.97 7.19 -23.26
CA VAL A 104 -22.82 6.82 -22.12
C VAL A 104 -22.36 7.57 -20.88
N ASP A 105 -23.24 7.68 -19.87
CA ASP A 105 -22.84 8.22 -18.58
C ASP A 105 -21.72 7.37 -17.98
N GLY A 106 -20.75 7.99 -17.30
CA GLY A 106 -19.68 7.24 -16.67
C GLY A 106 -20.15 6.25 -15.61
N ARG A 107 -21.30 6.51 -14.96
CA ARG A 107 -21.94 5.55 -14.04
C ARG A 107 -22.27 4.23 -14.73
N GLU A 108 -22.70 4.26 -15.98
CA GLU A 108 -23.06 3.07 -16.76
C GLU A 108 -21.82 2.23 -17.06
N ILE A 109 -20.67 2.88 -17.32
CA ILE A 109 -19.38 2.22 -17.53
C ILE A 109 -18.94 1.47 -16.26
N LEU A 110 -19.02 2.12 -15.09
CA LEU A 110 -18.68 1.48 -13.83
C LEU A 110 -19.66 0.35 -13.48
N ASN A 111 -20.96 0.57 -13.68
CA ASN A 111 -21.97 -0.44 -13.42
C ASN A 111 -21.76 -1.70 -14.27
N ALA A 112 -21.52 -1.54 -15.58
CA ALA A 112 -21.19 -2.65 -16.46
C ALA A 112 -19.88 -3.35 -16.05
N CYS A 113 -18.87 -2.59 -15.63
CA CYS A 113 -17.61 -3.15 -15.10
C CYS A 113 -17.84 -4.00 -13.85
N PHE A 114 -18.61 -3.50 -12.89
CA PHE A 114 -18.92 -4.23 -11.66
C PHE A 114 -19.79 -5.45 -11.96
N ASP A 115 -20.81 -5.33 -12.80
CA ASP A 115 -21.66 -6.46 -13.19
C ASP A 115 -20.86 -7.61 -13.82
N ALA A 116 -19.98 -7.28 -14.77
CA ALA A 116 -19.10 -8.25 -15.40
C ALA A 116 -18.13 -8.91 -14.41
N ASN A 117 -17.68 -8.20 -13.39
CA ASN A 117 -16.75 -8.75 -12.40
C ASN A 117 -17.45 -9.57 -11.31
N PHE A 118 -18.59 -9.11 -10.79
CA PHE A 118 -19.36 -9.82 -9.76
C PHE A 118 -19.93 -11.16 -10.24
N SER A 119 -20.25 -11.26 -11.53
CA SER A 119 -20.64 -12.52 -12.18
C SER A 119 -19.47 -13.50 -12.33
N ARG A 120 -18.23 -13.01 -12.51
CA ARG A 120 -17.04 -13.83 -12.72
C ARG A 120 -16.38 -14.30 -11.42
N ASP A 121 -16.34 -13.46 -10.39
CA ASP A 121 -15.64 -13.77 -9.14
C ASP A 121 -16.61 -13.72 -7.94
N PRO A 122 -16.98 -14.88 -7.36
CA PRO A 122 -17.89 -14.94 -6.22
C PRO A 122 -17.29 -14.35 -4.93
N ARG A 123 -15.97 -14.10 -4.89
CA ARG A 123 -15.29 -13.50 -3.74
C ARG A 123 -15.47 -11.98 -3.66
N LEU A 124 -15.91 -11.34 -4.75
CA LEU A 124 -16.13 -9.90 -4.77
C LEU A 124 -17.34 -9.54 -3.91
N ILE A 125 -17.16 -8.59 -3.01
CA ILE A 125 -18.23 -8.02 -2.19
C ILE A 125 -18.09 -6.51 -2.24
N ALA A 126 -19.19 -5.77 -2.33
CA ALA A 126 -19.20 -4.32 -2.24
C ALA A 126 -20.09 -3.87 -1.08
N PHE A 127 -19.64 -2.88 -0.33
CA PHE A 127 -20.45 -2.33 0.75
C PHE A 127 -20.00 -0.92 1.12
N GLY A 128 -20.92 -0.17 1.69
CA GLY A 128 -20.72 1.20 2.12
C GLY A 128 -22.07 1.89 2.29
N GLU A 129 -22.03 3.19 2.52
CA GLU A 129 -23.23 4.02 2.65
C GLU A 129 -23.98 4.09 1.31
N ASP A 130 -25.24 3.65 1.31
CA ASP A 130 -26.14 3.61 0.15
C ASP A 130 -25.70 2.69 -1.01
N VAL A 131 -24.64 1.90 -0.86
CA VAL A 131 -24.10 0.99 -1.90
C VAL A 131 -25.07 -0.12 -2.28
N GLY A 132 -25.91 -0.55 -1.34
CA GLY A 132 -26.83 -1.67 -1.50
C GLY A 132 -28.02 -1.33 -2.38
N ARG A 133 -29.13 -0.90 -1.77
CA ARG A 133 -30.40 -0.77 -2.48
C ARG A 133 -30.41 0.34 -3.52
N ILE A 134 -29.83 1.50 -3.18
CA ILE A 134 -29.75 2.66 -4.08
C ILE A 134 -28.72 2.41 -5.18
N GLY A 135 -27.65 1.68 -4.84
CA GLY A 135 -26.54 1.39 -5.73
C GLY A 135 -25.49 2.49 -5.73
N ASP A 136 -25.21 3.04 -4.55
CA ASP A 136 -24.43 4.24 -4.27
C ASP A 136 -25.08 5.55 -4.76
N VAL A 137 -24.74 6.69 -4.14
CA VAL A 137 -25.36 7.99 -4.47
C VAL A 137 -25.05 8.49 -5.89
N ASN A 138 -24.06 7.90 -6.57
CA ASN A 138 -23.72 8.14 -7.96
C ASN A 138 -24.13 6.98 -8.89
N GLN A 139 -24.82 5.97 -8.37
CA GLN A 139 -25.46 4.88 -9.10
C GLN A 139 -24.50 3.97 -9.87
N GLY A 140 -23.25 3.83 -9.41
CA GLY A 140 -22.32 2.83 -9.97
C GLY A 140 -22.75 1.39 -9.66
N PHE A 141 -23.40 1.14 -8.52
CA PHE A 141 -23.91 -0.19 -8.13
C PHE A 141 -25.42 -0.40 -8.39
N ALA A 142 -26.07 0.52 -9.09
CA ALA A 142 -27.53 0.46 -9.32
C ALA A 142 -27.99 -0.90 -9.86
N GLY A 143 -29.01 -1.47 -9.21
CA GLY A 143 -29.61 -2.77 -9.58
C GLY A 143 -28.76 -4.01 -9.23
N LEU A 144 -27.49 -3.86 -8.86
CA LEU A 144 -26.60 -5.01 -8.66
C LEU A 144 -26.92 -5.77 -7.37
N GLN A 145 -27.38 -5.11 -6.31
CA GLN A 145 -27.86 -5.82 -5.10
C GLN A 145 -29.04 -6.74 -5.41
N ALA A 146 -30.00 -6.30 -6.24
CA ALA A 146 -31.13 -7.15 -6.62
C ALA A 146 -30.68 -8.38 -7.42
N LYS A 147 -29.61 -8.25 -8.21
CA LYS A 147 -29.02 -9.32 -9.03
C LYS A 147 -28.16 -10.30 -8.22
N TYR A 148 -27.31 -9.81 -7.32
CA TYR A 148 -26.30 -10.62 -6.61
C TYR A 148 -26.63 -10.91 -5.14
N GLY A 149 -27.66 -10.26 -4.60
CA GLY A 149 -28.11 -10.41 -3.22
C GLY A 149 -27.38 -9.51 -2.21
N ALA A 150 -28.04 -9.29 -1.07
CA ALA A 150 -27.58 -8.40 0.00
C ALA A 150 -26.28 -8.86 0.69
N MET A 151 -25.89 -10.13 0.55
CA MET A 151 -24.61 -10.63 1.07
C MET A 151 -23.41 -10.28 0.17
N ARG A 152 -23.66 -9.92 -1.09
CA ARG A 152 -22.63 -9.53 -2.06
C ARG A 152 -22.53 -8.01 -2.19
N ILE A 153 -23.65 -7.30 -2.11
CA ILE A 153 -23.71 -5.84 -2.26
C ILE A 153 -24.63 -5.30 -1.18
N ALA A 154 -24.08 -4.54 -0.22
CA ALA A 154 -24.77 -4.22 1.03
C ALA A 154 -24.65 -2.74 1.41
N ASP A 155 -25.71 -2.24 2.05
CA ASP A 155 -25.66 -0.97 2.78
C ASP A 155 -24.98 -1.16 4.14
N THR A 156 -24.27 -0.13 4.60
CA THR A 156 -23.71 -0.07 5.97
C THR A 156 -24.25 1.14 6.72
N GLY A 157 -24.03 1.17 8.03
CA GLY A 157 -24.18 2.41 8.80
C GLY A 157 -23.12 3.46 8.40
N ILE A 158 -23.39 4.72 8.74
CA ILE A 158 -22.52 5.87 8.45
C ILE A 158 -21.34 5.88 9.44
N ARG A 159 -20.35 5.03 9.17
CA ARG A 159 -19.16 4.80 10.01
C ARG A 159 -18.00 4.30 9.15
N GLU A 160 -17.25 5.22 8.55
CA GLU A 160 -16.17 4.99 7.61
C GLU A 160 -15.08 4.06 8.17
N MET A 161 -14.69 4.25 9.44
CA MET A 161 -13.71 3.39 10.09
C MET A 161 -14.18 1.93 10.17
N THR A 162 -15.47 1.71 10.40
CA THR A 162 -16.05 0.35 10.45
C THR A 162 -16.08 -0.25 9.05
N ILE A 163 -16.46 0.53 8.04
CA ILE A 163 -16.45 0.12 6.63
C ILE A 163 -15.04 -0.33 6.20
N ALA A 164 -14.03 0.51 6.42
CA ALA A 164 -12.65 0.18 6.09
C ALA A 164 -12.15 -1.05 6.88
N GLY A 165 -12.43 -1.14 8.18
CA GLY A 165 -12.05 -2.28 9.02
C GLY A 165 -12.68 -3.61 8.58
N GLN A 166 -13.97 -3.59 8.21
CA GLN A 166 -14.65 -4.75 7.62
C GLN A 166 -13.98 -5.18 6.32
N GLY A 167 -13.61 -4.22 5.46
CA GLY A 167 -12.90 -4.50 4.22
C GLY A 167 -11.56 -5.19 4.45
N ILE A 168 -10.77 -4.70 5.40
CA ILE A 168 -9.50 -5.32 5.77
C ILE A 168 -9.75 -6.76 6.26
N GLY A 169 -10.68 -6.96 7.18
CA GLY A 169 -10.99 -8.28 7.76
C GLY A 169 -11.49 -9.30 6.73
N LEU A 170 -12.40 -8.89 5.84
CA LEU A 170 -12.90 -9.75 4.75
C LEU A 170 -11.78 -10.12 3.78
N ALA A 171 -10.93 -9.16 3.41
CA ALA A 171 -9.80 -9.38 2.52
C ALA A 171 -8.79 -10.39 3.10
N MET A 172 -8.48 -10.29 4.39
CA MET A 172 -7.63 -11.24 5.11
C MET A 172 -8.23 -12.66 5.19
N ARG A 173 -9.55 -12.80 5.02
CA ARG A 173 -10.25 -14.09 4.93
C ARG A 173 -10.36 -14.64 3.51
N GLY A 174 -9.74 -13.97 2.53
CA GLY A 174 -9.68 -14.43 1.14
C GLY A 174 -10.79 -13.89 0.23
N LEU A 175 -11.61 -12.96 0.73
CA LEU A 175 -12.58 -12.23 -0.09
C LEU A 175 -11.90 -11.05 -0.78
N LYS A 176 -12.61 -10.41 -1.72
CA LYS A 176 -12.13 -9.24 -2.49
C LYS A 176 -13.10 -8.07 -2.30
N PRO A 177 -13.01 -7.36 -1.17
CA PRO A 177 -13.98 -6.33 -0.84
C PRO A 177 -13.69 -5.01 -1.57
N ILE A 178 -14.77 -4.37 -2.01
CA ILE A 178 -14.84 -2.96 -2.39
C ILE A 178 -15.55 -2.25 -1.24
N ALA A 179 -14.78 -1.53 -0.42
CA ALA A 179 -15.31 -0.77 0.70
C ALA A 179 -15.46 0.70 0.25
N GLU A 180 -16.69 1.18 0.14
CA GLU A 180 -16.97 2.53 -0.34
C GLU A 180 -17.00 3.54 0.81
N ILE A 181 -16.15 4.57 0.68
CA ILE A 181 -16.20 5.79 1.47
C ILE A 181 -16.78 6.88 0.57
N GLN A 182 -17.96 7.40 0.93
CA GLN A 182 -18.83 8.14 0.01
C GLN A 182 -18.14 9.33 -0.69
N TYR A 183 -17.32 10.08 0.04
CA TYR A 183 -16.50 11.17 -0.50
C TYR A 183 -15.08 11.17 0.07
N LEU A 184 -14.14 11.69 -0.73
CA LEU A 184 -12.72 11.72 -0.42
C LEU A 184 -12.43 12.48 0.89
N ASP A 185 -13.22 13.52 1.16
CA ASP A 185 -13.15 14.34 2.37
C ASP A 185 -13.36 13.49 3.64
N TYR A 186 -14.09 12.37 3.56
CA TYR A 186 -14.39 11.49 4.69
C TYR A 186 -13.30 10.42 4.93
N LEU A 187 -12.30 10.34 4.04
CA LEU A 187 -11.16 9.42 4.19
C LEU A 187 -10.41 9.67 5.51
N LEU A 188 -10.44 10.89 6.04
CA LEU A 188 -9.86 11.25 7.34
C LEU A 188 -10.34 10.34 8.48
N TYR A 189 -11.59 9.86 8.43
CA TYR A 189 -12.15 8.96 9.44
C TYR A 189 -11.60 7.53 9.36
N THR A 190 -10.90 7.18 8.29
CA THR A 190 -10.31 5.84 8.07
C THR A 190 -8.79 5.83 8.17
N ILE A 191 -8.15 7.02 8.18
CA ILE A 191 -6.73 7.15 7.88
C ILE A 191 -5.84 6.37 8.85
N ASN A 192 -6.23 6.27 10.13
CA ASN A 192 -5.50 5.54 11.15
C ASN A 192 -5.35 4.06 10.79
N ILE A 193 -6.46 3.37 10.46
CA ILE A 193 -6.42 1.93 10.15
C ILE A 193 -5.91 1.67 8.73
N LEU A 194 -6.15 2.57 7.78
CA LEU A 194 -5.57 2.42 6.44
C LEU A 194 -4.06 2.60 6.46
N SER A 195 -3.54 3.57 7.23
CA SER A 195 -2.11 3.85 7.35
C SER A 195 -1.37 2.79 8.17
N ASP A 196 -1.88 2.46 9.35
CA ASP A 196 -1.11 1.73 10.36
C ASP A 196 -1.39 0.21 10.34
N ASP A 197 -2.53 -0.22 9.79
CA ASP A 197 -2.84 -1.64 9.62
C ASP A 197 -2.70 -2.10 8.18
N LEU A 198 -3.44 -1.49 7.26
CA LEU A 198 -3.53 -1.99 5.89
C LEU A 198 -2.26 -1.73 5.09
N ALA A 199 -1.79 -0.48 5.05
CA ALA A 199 -0.65 -0.09 4.22
C ALA A 199 0.65 -0.78 4.66
N CYS A 200 0.84 -1.01 5.97
CA CYS A 200 2.03 -1.68 6.47
C CYS A 200 1.92 -3.22 6.52
N LEU A 201 0.77 -3.82 6.16
CA LEU A 201 0.51 -5.25 6.36
C LEU A 201 1.55 -6.15 5.69
N SER A 202 1.82 -5.93 4.39
CA SER A 202 2.83 -6.70 3.65
C SER A 202 4.21 -6.50 4.28
N TYR A 203 4.56 -5.25 4.60
CA TYR A 203 5.85 -4.91 5.17
C TYR A 203 6.08 -5.60 6.53
N ARG A 204 5.14 -5.45 7.47
CA ARG A 204 5.25 -5.99 8.84
C ARG A 204 5.23 -7.52 8.89
N THR A 205 4.69 -8.17 7.86
CA THR A 205 4.60 -9.63 7.76
C THR A 205 5.56 -10.25 6.75
N LYS A 206 6.44 -9.46 6.11
CA LYS A 206 7.31 -9.90 5.01
C LYS A 206 6.54 -10.62 3.89
N ALA A 207 5.46 -9.99 3.43
CA ALA A 207 4.51 -10.51 2.45
C ALA A 207 3.83 -11.84 2.85
N GLY A 208 3.87 -12.21 4.14
CA GLY A 208 3.21 -13.39 4.69
C GLY A 208 1.70 -13.24 4.82
N GLN A 209 1.19 -12.00 4.92
CA GLN A 209 -0.24 -11.69 4.91
C GLN A 209 -0.57 -10.65 3.85
N LYS A 210 -1.80 -10.72 3.34
CA LYS A 210 -2.33 -9.86 2.28
C LYS A 210 -3.77 -9.48 2.60
N ALA A 211 -4.16 -8.29 2.19
CA ALA A 211 -5.53 -7.79 2.31
C ALA A 211 -5.86 -6.95 1.07
N PRO A 212 -6.23 -7.58 -0.06
CA PRO A 212 -6.56 -6.87 -1.32
C PRO A 212 -7.94 -6.19 -1.25
N VAL A 213 -8.13 -5.30 -0.28
CA VAL A 213 -9.30 -4.42 -0.21
C VAL A 213 -9.09 -3.22 -1.13
N ILE A 214 -10.15 -2.86 -1.85
CA ILE A 214 -10.23 -1.62 -2.63
C ILE A 214 -11.07 -0.63 -1.83
N ILE A 215 -10.43 0.46 -1.38
CA ILE A 215 -11.15 1.61 -0.85
C ILE A 215 -11.62 2.44 -2.04
N ARG A 216 -12.92 2.39 -2.32
CA ARG A 216 -13.55 3.19 -3.38
C ARG A 216 -13.98 4.52 -2.79
N THR A 217 -13.69 5.62 -3.48
CA THR A 217 -14.18 6.94 -3.10
C THR A 217 -14.26 7.88 -4.29
N ARG A 218 -14.79 9.08 -4.08
CA ARG A 218 -14.99 10.10 -5.11
C ARG A 218 -14.47 11.43 -4.62
N GLY A 219 -13.86 12.21 -5.51
CA GLY A 219 -13.39 13.54 -5.12
C GLY A 219 -13.08 14.43 -6.30
N HIS A 220 -12.25 15.44 -6.03
CA HIS A 220 -11.74 16.39 -7.01
C HIS A 220 -12.82 17.24 -7.71
N ARG A 221 -13.92 17.49 -7.01
CA ARG A 221 -14.96 18.46 -7.40
C ARG A 221 -15.05 19.53 -6.32
N LEU A 222 -15.55 20.72 -6.63
CA LEU A 222 -15.71 21.82 -5.68
C LEU A 222 -17.19 22.04 -5.38
N GLU A 223 -17.74 21.30 -4.40
CA GLU A 223 -19.14 21.40 -3.96
C GLU A 223 -19.24 21.79 -2.48
N GLY A 224 -18.56 22.88 -2.12
CA GLY A 224 -18.51 23.37 -0.74
C GLY A 224 -17.43 22.68 0.10
N ILE A 225 -17.29 23.13 1.35
CA ILE A 225 -16.12 22.83 2.20
C ILE A 225 -15.94 21.33 2.54
N TRP A 226 -16.99 20.52 2.41
CA TRP A 226 -16.99 19.08 2.71
C TRP A 226 -17.02 18.18 1.47
N HIS A 227 -16.99 18.77 0.28
CA HIS A 227 -16.94 18.09 -1.02
C HIS A 227 -16.04 18.88 -1.99
N SER A 228 -14.92 19.39 -1.48
CA SER A 228 -13.96 20.22 -2.24
C SER A 228 -12.51 19.73 -2.14
N GLY A 229 -12.25 18.75 -1.28
CA GLY A 229 -10.93 18.29 -0.97
C GLY A 229 -10.22 17.58 -2.11
N SER A 230 -8.92 17.83 -2.19
CA SER A 230 -7.95 16.95 -2.85
C SER A 230 -6.75 16.77 -1.91
N PRO A 231 -6.92 16.12 -0.74
CA PRO A 231 -5.88 15.97 0.28
C PRO A 231 -4.79 14.95 -0.14
N MET A 232 -4.32 15.02 -1.38
CA MET A 232 -3.38 14.07 -1.97
C MET A 232 -2.08 13.99 -1.19
N GLY A 233 -1.60 15.12 -0.65
CA GLY A 233 -0.39 15.14 0.19
C GLY A 233 -0.51 14.26 1.44
N MET A 234 -1.67 14.26 2.09
CA MET A 234 -1.97 13.35 3.21
C MET A 234 -2.00 11.90 2.71
N ILE A 235 -2.73 11.63 1.63
CA ILE A 235 -2.95 10.28 1.09
C ILE A 235 -1.63 9.60 0.73
N ILE A 236 -0.80 10.25 -0.09
CA ILE A 236 0.48 9.67 -0.54
C ILE A 236 1.51 9.55 0.60
N SER A 237 1.37 10.36 1.65
CA SER A 237 2.28 10.33 2.79
C SER A 237 1.90 9.25 3.79
N SER A 238 0.60 9.03 4.02
CA SER A 238 0.09 8.11 5.04
C SER A 238 -0.15 6.70 4.50
N LEU A 239 -0.59 6.52 3.25
CA LEU A 239 -0.98 5.21 2.71
C LEU A 239 0.17 4.46 2.03
N ARG A 240 1.36 4.49 2.62
CA ARG A 240 2.57 3.86 2.04
C ARG A 240 2.48 2.34 2.10
N GLY A 241 2.27 1.71 0.95
CA GLY A 241 1.99 0.27 0.82
C GLY A 241 0.59 -0.04 0.30
N MET A 242 -0.20 1.00 -0.01
CA MET A 242 -1.39 0.91 -0.84
C MET A 242 -1.13 1.57 -2.20
N HIS A 243 -1.78 1.07 -3.24
CA HIS A 243 -1.81 1.76 -4.54
C HIS A 243 -2.80 2.91 -4.50
N VAL A 244 -2.36 4.11 -4.91
CA VAL A 244 -3.21 5.30 -5.01
C VAL A 244 -3.58 5.52 -6.46
N CYS A 245 -4.84 5.25 -6.82
CA CYS A 245 -5.35 5.30 -8.18
C CYS A 245 -6.26 6.52 -8.36
N VAL A 246 -5.93 7.38 -9.33
CA VAL A 246 -6.71 8.59 -9.67
C VAL A 246 -7.02 8.59 -11.17
N PRO A 247 -8.09 7.90 -11.61
CA PRO A 247 -8.49 7.88 -13.02
C PRO A 247 -9.04 9.24 -13.49
N ARG A 248 -8.80 9.59 -14.75
CA ARG A 248 -9.35 10.83 -15.34
C ARG A 248 -10.82 10.70 -15.78
N ASN A 249 -11.30 9.47 -16.00
CA ASN A 249 -12.65 9.15 -16.44
C ASN A 249 -13.03 7.71 -16.08
N MET A 250 -14.30 7.33 -16.29
CA MET A 250 -14.80 6.02 -15.87
C MET A 250 -14.31 4.84 -16.72
N THR A 251 -13.86 5.09 -17.95
CA THR A 251 -13.17 4.06 -18.75
C THR A 251 -11.83 3.69 -18.11
N GLN A 252 -11.05 4.68 -17.69
CA GLN A 252 -9.81 4.43 -16.94
C GLN A 252 -10.07 3.80 -15.58
N ALA A 253 -11.10 4.26 -14.86
CA ALA A 253 -11.50 3.67 -13.59
C ALA A 253 -11.83 2.18 -13.76
N ALA A 254 -12.64 1.82 -14.77
CA ALA A 254 -12.95 0.43 -15.09
C ALA A 254 -11.67 -0.39 -15.42
N GLY A 255 -10.73 0.18 -16.17
CA GLY A 255 -9.44 -0.46 -16.42
C GLY A 255 -8.64 -0.72 -15.14
N MET A 256 -8.53 0.28 -14.27
CA MET A 256 -7.87 0.17 -12.97
C MET A 256 -8.55 -0.88 -12.07
N TYR A 257 -9.88 -0.88 -11.98
CA TYR A 257 -10.64 -1.90 -11.25
C TYR A 257 -10.36 -3.31 -11.75
N ASN A 258 -10.35 -3.55 -13.07
CA ASN A 258 -10.05 -4.88 -13.61
C ASN A 258 -8.64 -5.36 -13.25
N THR A 259 -7.65 -4.46 -13.15
CA THR A 259 -6.32 -4.78 -12.61
C THR A 259 -6.40 -5.09 -11.12
N LEU A 260 -7.04 -4.23 -10.33
CA LEU A 260 -7.14 -4.39 -8.87
C LEU A 260 -7.94 -5.63 -8.45
N PHE A 261 -8.98 -6.01 -9.18
CA PHE A 261 -9.71 -7.26 -8.92
C PHE A 261 -8.87 -8.50 -9.15
N ARG A 262 -7.80 -8.41 -9.95
CA ARG A 262 -6.82 -9.48 -10.17
C ARG A 262 -5.62 -9.37 -9.23
N SER A 263 -5.50 -8.25 -8.52
CA SER A 263 -4.43 -7.94 -7.58
C SER A 263 -4.58 -8.68 -6.25
N ASP A 264 -3.46 -8.88 -5.57
CA ASP A 264 -3.36 -9.31 -4.17
C ASP A 264 -2.90 -8.18 -3.22
N GLU A 265 -2.81 -6.95 -3.73
CA GLU A 265 -2.40 -5.73 -3.01
C GLU A 265 -3.55 -4.72 -2.84
N PRO A 266 -3.60 -4.01 -1.70
CA PRO A 266 -4.64 -3.03 -1.42
C PRO A 266 -4.49 -1.76 -2.25
N ALA A 267 -5.62 -1.08 -2.48
CA ALA A 267 -5.64 0.17 -3.21
C ALA A 267 -6.71 1.13 -2.69
N ILE A 268 -6.50 2.42 -2.92
CA ILE A 268 -7.54 3.44 -2.92
C ILE A 268 -7.77 3.89 -4.36
N LEU A 269 -9.04 3.88 -4.79
CA LEU A 269 -9.45 4.36 -6.11
C LEU A 269 -10.33 5.60 -5.92
N ILE A 270 -9.80 6.75 -6.35
CA ILE A 270 -10.41 8.07 -6.20
C ILE A 270 -11.04 8.46 -7.53
N GLU A 271 -12.33 8.18 -7.66
CA GLU A 271 -13.07 8.43 -8.89
C GLU A 271 -13.30 9.93 -9.10
N CYS A 272 -13.11 10.39 -10.33
CA CYS A 272 -13.43 11.76 -10.72
C CYS A 272 -14.96 11.94 -10.66
N LEU A 273 -15.45 12.73 -9.70
CA LEU A 273 -16.88 12.88 -9.48
C LEU A 273 -17.61 13.48 -10.70
N ASN A 274 -16.95 14.38 -11.43
CA ASN A 274 -17.47 14.95 -12.68
C ASN A 274 -17.54 13.94 -13.83
N GLY A 275 -16.85 12.80 -13.72
CA GLY A 275 -16.86 11.78 -14.77
C GLY A 275 -18.09 10.88 -14.75
N TYR A 276 -19.01 11.05 -13.80
CA TYR A 276 -20.18 10.19 -13.64
C TYR A 276 -21.34 10.51 -14.58
N ARG A 277 -21.48 11.77 -15.00
CA ARG A 277 -22.57 12.33 -15.82
C ARG A 277 -22.02 13.40 -16.76
#